data_AF-A0A847I1C8-F1
#
_entry.id   AF-A0A847I1C8-F1
#
_cell.length_a   1.000
_cell.length_b   1.000
_cell.length_c   1.000
_cell.angle_alpha   90.00
_cell.angle_beta   90.00
_cell.angle_gamma   90.00
#
_symmetry.space_group_name_H-M   'P 1'
#
loop_
_entity.id
_entity.type
_entity.pdbx_description
1 polymer ?
#
loop_
_entity_poly.entity_id
_entity_poly.type
_entity_poly.pdbx_seq_one_letter_code
_entity_poly.pdbx_strand_id
1 'polypeptide(L)'
;MTRLVKIALALIVPSIVCAQADETPAQNDNGGLRFQDFDACGVLAVGNGCILFEGGGGTYVLPDAGGFDFGDAVRVVGTLDPECITICDEADGCIRGAAVYNPAVYPCGSSLPNFPGDIITNTCSSVGAALPAAALAGLWLTRRRR
;
A
#
# COMPACT_ATOMS: atom_id res chain seq x y z
N MET A 1 18.60 64.65 -1.82
CA MET A 1 17.47 64.21 -2.68
C MET A 1 17.77 62.79 -3.18
N THR A 2 17.38 61.77 -2.41
CA THR A 2 17.64 60.36 -2.71
C THR A 2 16.31 59.64 -2.85
N ARG A 3 16.02 59.16 -4.06
CA ARG A 3 14.78 58.47 -4.41
C ARG A 3 14.80 57.08 -3.75
N LEU A 4 13.92 56.89 -2.76
CA LEU A 4 13.60 55.59 -2.17
C LEU A 4 12.76 54.78 -3.16
N VAL A 5 13.39 53.83 -3.84
CA VAL A 5 12.69 52.77 -4.58
C VAL A 5 12.25 51.72 -3.56
N LYS A 6 10.97 51.79 -3.14
CA LYS A 6 10.32 50.74 -2.36
C LYS A 6 10.14 49.51 -3.24
N ILE A 7 11.07 48.57 -3.16
CA ILE A 7 10.88 47.22 -3.71
C ILE A 7 9.92 46.50 -2.77
N ALA A 8 8.64 46.52 -3.12
CA ALA A 8 7.64 45.65 -2.52
C ALA A 8 7.92 44.22 -3.01
N LEU A 9 8.79 43.51 -2.30
CA LEU A 9 8.99 42.08 -2.49
C LEU A 9 7.77 41.38 -1.87
N ALA A 10 6.75 41.16 -2.69
CA ALA A 10 5.61 40.34 -2.36
C ALA A 10 6.13 38.95 -1.97
N LEU A 11 6.10 38.65 -0.67
CA LEU A 11 6.28 37.30 -0.14
C LEU A 11 5.15 36.44 -0.70
N ILE A 12 5.45 35.73 -1.78
CA ILE A 12 4.67 34.58 -2.22
C ILE A 12 4.83 33.56 -1.09
N VAL A 13 3.87 33.52 -0.18
CA VAL A 13 3.73 32.45 0.81
C VAL A 13 3.26 31.24 0.01
N PRO A 14 4.07 30.18 -0.19
CA PRO A 14 3.52 28.96 -0.69
C PRO A 14 2.75 28.36 0.48
N SER A 15 1.44 28.55 0.50
CA SER A 15 0.53 27.78 1.33
C SER A 15 0.58 26.32 0.86
N ILE A 16 1.65 25.61 1.24
CA ILE A 16 1.73 24.16 1.12
C ILE A 16 0.89 23.63 2.28
N VAL A 17 -0.43 23.60 2.05
CA VAL A 17 -1.35 22.84 2.88
C VAL A 17 -1.01 21.38 2.63
N CYS A 18 -0.31 20.75 3.55
CA CYS A 18 -0.26 19.29 3.62
C CYS A 18 -1.68 18.84 4.01
N ALA A 19 -2.46 18.41 3.02
CA ALA A 19 -3.72 17.72 3.26
C ALA A 19 -3.39 16.41 3.98
N GLN A 20 -3.94 16.21 5.17
CA GLN A 20 -3.89 14.94 5.87
C GLN A 20 -4.72 13.95 5.06
N ALA A 21 -4.06 12.99 4.40
CA ALA A 21 -4.73 11.80 3.93
C ALA A 21 -4.92 10.91 5.16
N ASP A 22 -6.15 10.91 5.68
CA ASP A 22 -6.64 9.88 6.59
C ASP A 22 -6.66 8.58 5.79
N GLU A 23 -5.67 7.72 5.98
CA GLU A 23 -5.60 6.42 5.35
C GLU A 23 -6.55 5.48 6.12
N THR A 24 -7.84 5.58 5.81
CA THR A 24 -8.81 4.55 6.12
C THR A 24 -8.31 3.23 5.53
N PRO A 25 -8.31 2.13 6.31
CA PRO A 25 -7.96 0.82 5.79
C PRO A 25 -8.85 0.51 4.59
N ALA A 26 -8.23 -0.02 3.53
CA ALA A 26 -8.85 -0.37 2.25
C ALA A 26 -10.29 -0.88 2.46
N GLN A 27 -11.26 0.01 2.24
CA GLN A 27 -12.66 -0.34 2.29
C GLN A 27 -12.98 -0.97 0.94
N ASN A 28 -13.26 -2.28 0.99
CA ASN A 28 -13.81 -3.04 -0.11
C ASN A 28 -15.24 -2.54 -0.41
N ASP A 29 -15.31 -1.41 -1.13
CA ASP A 29 -16.55 -0.88 -1.68
C ASP A 29 -16.84 -1.65 -2.98
N ASN A 30 -17.50 -2.80 -2.84
CA ASN A 30 -17.96 -3.66 -3.93
C ASN A 30 -18.98 -2.94 -4.82
N GLY A 31 -18.50 -2.07 -5.69
CA GLY A 31 -19.22 -1.44 -6.79
C GLY A 31 -19.18 -2.30 -8.05
N GLY A 32 -19.95 -3.38 -8.09
CA GLY A 32 -20.53 -3.89 -9.34
C GLY A 32 -19.69 -4.76 -10.28
N LEU A 33 -18.50 -5.24 -9.91
CA LEU A 33 -17.76 -6.25 -10.66
C LEU A 33 -17.61 -7.50 -9.78
N ARG A 34 -17.89 -8.70 -10.32
CA ARG A 34 -17.91 -10.02 -9.62
C ARG A 34 -16.56 -10.48 -9.04
N PHE A 35 -15.57 -9.59 -9.06
CA PHE A 35 -14.22 -9.78 -8.62
C PHE A 35 -14.12 -9.37 -7.16
N GLN A 36 -13.94 -10.35 -6.27
CA GLN A 36 -13.81 -10.11 -4.84
C GLN A 36 -12.33 -10.07 -4.48
N ASP A 37 -11.93 -9.07 -3.70
CA ASP A 37 -10.59 -9.08 -3.11
C ASP A 37 -10.43 -10.32 -2.22
N PHE A 38 -9.30 -10.99 -2.39
CA PHE A 38 -8.98 -12.23 -1.72
C PHE A 38 -7.67 -12.06 -0.95
N ASP A 39 -7.69 -12.39 0.33
CA ASP A 39 -6.52 -12.41 1.20
C ASP A 39 -6.70 -13.53 2.22
N ALA A 40 -5.95 -14.62 2.03
CA ALA A 40 -6.06 -15.78 2.90
C ALA A 40 -4.73 -16.52 3.07
N CYS A 41 -4.63 -17.22 4.20
CA CYS A 41 -3.55 -18.17 4.47
C CYS A 41 -4.02 -19.58 4.13
N GLY A 42 -3.10 -20.38 3.65
CA GLY A 42 -3.37 -21.75 3.24
C GLY A 42 -2.08 -22.47 2.87
N VAL A 43 -2.24 -23.55 2.13
CA VAL A 43 -1.12 -24.40 1.68
C VAL A 43 -1.14 -24.49 0.16
N LEU A 44 0.05 -24.51 -0.44
CA LEU A 44 0.19 -24.82 -1.85
C LEU A 44 0.04 -26.32 -2.07
N ALA A 45 -0.89 -26.72 -2.92
CA ALA A 45 -1.09 -28.10 -3.33
C ALA A 45 -0.80 -28.26 -4.82
N VAL A 46 -0.41 -29.47 -5.21
CA VAL A 46 -0.26 -29.84 -6.61
C VAL A 46 -1.48 -30.65 -7.04
N GLY A 47 -2.20 -30.11 -8.02
CA GLY A 47 -3.28 -30.83 -8.71
C GLY A 47 -2.74 -31.65 -9.88
N ASN A 48 -3.61 -32.01 -10.81
CA ASN A 48 -3.25 -32.72 -12.04
C ASN A 48 -2.44 -31.84 -13.03
N GLY A 49 -1.28 -31.33 -12.60
CA GLY A 49 -0.45 -30.36 -13.31
C GLY A 49 -0.76 -28.89 -12.97
N CYS A 50 -1.68 -28.64 -12.03
CA CYS A 50 -2.08 -27.29 -11.63
C CYS A 50 -1.50 -26.88 -10.28
N ILE A 51 -1.22 -25.58 -10.14
CA ILE A 51 -0.86 -24.97 -8.86
C ILE A 51 -2.16 -24.61 -8.15
N LEU A 52 -2.43 -25.30 -7.03
CA LEU A 52 -3.64 -25.13 -6.23
C LEU A 52 -3.29 -24.45 -4.91
N PHE A 53 -4.20 -23.63 -4.43
CA PHE A 53 -4.17 -23.04 -3.11
C PHE A 53 -5.34 -23.58 -2.30
N GLU A 54 -5.03 -24.29 -1.22
CA GLU A 54 -6.02 -24.77 -0.25
C GLU A 54 -6.06 -23.82 0.94
N GLY A 55 -7.06 -22.95 0.99
CA GLY A 55 -7.15 -21.89 2.00
C GLY A 55 -8.30 -20.93 1.75
N GLY A 56 -8.61 -20.08 2.72
CA GLY A 56 -9.73 -19.13 2.58
C GLY A 56 -11.13 -19.76 2.45
N GLY A 57 -11.26 -21.07 2.69
CA GLY A 57 -12.53 -21.80 2.65
C GLY A 57 -12.80 -22.62 1.39
N GLY A 58 -11.84 -22.70 0.46
CA GLY A 58 -11.95 -23.53 -0.75
C GLY A 58 -10.59 -23.84 -1.36
N THR A 59 -10.62 -24.41 -2.57
CA THR A 59 -9.44 -24.73 -3.38
C THR A 59 -9.43 -23.84 -4.61
N TYR A 60 -8.35 -23.09 -4.82
CA TYR A 60 -8.30 -22.12 -5.91
C TYR A 60 -7.08 -22.31 -6.80
N VAL A 61 -7.22 -22.10 -8.11
CA VAL A 61 -6.09 -22.13 -9.04
C VAL A 61 -5.27 -20.86 -8.91
N LEU A 62 -3.96 -21.04 -8.81
CA LEU A 62 -2.95 -20.00 -8.88
C LEU A 62 -2.28 -19.99 -10.27
N PRO A 63 -1.96 -18.82 -10.82
CA PRO A 63 -1.17 -18.73 -12.05
C PRO A 63 0.32 -19.05 -11.81
N ASP A 64 0.82 -18.83 -10.59
CA ASP A 64 2.21 -19.05 -10.20
C ASP A 64 2.30 -19.34 -8.69
N ALA A 65 3.22 -20.22 -8.31
CA ALA A 65 3.57 -20.50 -6.91
C ALA A 65 4.59 -19.48 -6.37
N GLY A 66 5.21 -18.70 -7.26
CA GLY A 66 6.27 -17.76 -6.94
C GLY A 66 7.55 -18.49 -6.55
N GLY A 67 8.05 -18.23 -5.35
CA GLY A 67 9.27 -18.84 -4.82
C GLY A 67 9.05 -19.96 -3.79
N PHE A 68 7.84 -20.51 -3.73
CA PHE A 68 7.44 -21.51 -2.75
C PHE A 68 7.26 -22.88 -3.38
N ASP A 69 7.48 -23.93 -2.58
CA ASP A 69 7.30 -25.31 -3.01
C ASP A 69 5.90 -25.82 -2.62
N PHE A 70 5.44 -26.88 -3.31
CA PHE A 70 4.19 -27.55 -2.95
C PHE A 70 4.30 -28.16 -1.54
N GLY A 71 3.29 -27.92 -0.71
CA GLY A 71 3.25 -28.26 0.71
C GLY A 71 3.59 -27.09 1.64
N ASP A 72 4.11 -25.98 1.11
CA ASP A 72 4.43 -24.81 1.92
C ASP A 72 3.17 -24.04 2.34
N ALA A 73 3.20 -23.56 3.58
CA ALA A 73 2.21 -22.62 4.08
C ALA A 73 2.49 -21.23 3.49
N VAL A 74 1.49 -20.66 2.80
CA VAL A 74 1.60 -19.38 2.12
C VAL A 74 0.41 -18.47 2.44
N ARG A 75 0.65 -17.16 2.32
CA ARG A 75 -0.42 -16.16 2.23
C ARG A 75 -0.60 -15.77 0.78
N VAL A 76 -1.83 -15.85 0.27
CA VAL A 76 -2.16 -15.44 -1.10
C VAL A 76 -3.06 -14.21 -1.05
N VAL A 77 -2.66 -13.18 -1.78
CA VAL A 77 -3.47 -11.97 -1.97
C VAL A 77 -3.70 -11.73 -3.45
N GLY A 78 -4.93 -11.41 -3.83
CA GLY A 78 -5.29 -11.14 -5.21
C GLY A 78 -6.79 -10.94 -5.37
N THR A 79 -7.32 -11.33 -6.52
CA THR A 79 -8.74 -11.19 -6.83
C THR A 79 -9.35 -12.55 -7.16
N LEU A 80 -10.34 -12.97 -6.37
CA LEU A 80 -11.06 -14.21 -6.59
C LEU A 80 -12.05 -14.06 -7.76
N ASP A 81 -11.92 -14.98 -8.72
CA ASP A 81 -12.82 -15.17 -9.85
C ASP A 81 -13.41 -16.59 -9.78
N PRO A 82 -14.63 -16.76 -9.24
CA PRO A 82 -15.28 -18.06 -9.11
C PRO A 82 -15.83 -18.58 -10.45
N GLU A 83 -15.91 -17.75 -11.49
CA GLU A 83 -16.45 -18.12 -12.81
C GLU A 83 -15.33 -18.34 -13.85
N CYS A 84 -14.08 -18.39 -13.41
CA CYS A 84 -12.94 -18.64 -14.29
C CYS A 84 -13.05 -20.04 -14.95
N ILE A 85 -12.66 -20.11 -16.22
CA ILE A 85 -12.55 -21.40 -16.92
C ILE A 85 -11.14 -21.94 -16.70
N THR A 86 -11.04 -23.12 -16.11
CA THR A 86 -9.78 -23.83 -15.87
C THR A 86 -9.91 -25.30 -16.26
N ILE A 87 -8.77 -25.95 -16.55
CA ILE A 87 -8.66 -27.41 -16.76
C ILE A 87 -8.49 -28.19 -15.45
N CYS A 88 -8.34 -27.48 -14.34
CA CYS A 88 -8.12 -28.07 -13.01
C CYS A 88 -9.49 -28.39 -12.39
N ASP A 89 -9.94 -29.63 -12.50
CA ASP A 89 -11.27 -30.06 -12.03
C ASP A 89 -11.42 -29.97 -10.49
N GLU A 90 -10.30 -29.90 -9.76
CA GLU A 90 -10.28 -29.86 -8.30
C GLU A 90 -10.48 -28.44 -7.72
N ALA A 91 -10.52 -27.40 -8.55
CA ALA A 91 -10.58 -26.02 -8.11
C ALA A 91 -12.01 -25.44 -8.15
N ASP A 92 -12.36 -24.72 -7.09
CA ASP A 92 -13.61 -23.97 -6.94
C ASP A 92 -13.60 -22.62 -7.67
N GLY A 93 -12.44 -22.19 -8.17
CA GLY A 93 -12.24 -20.92 -8.86
C GLY A 93 -10.77 -20.58 -9.08
N CYS A 94 -10.47 -19.34 -9.51
CA CYS A 94 -9.11 -18.88 -9.77
C CYS A 94 -8.81 -17.59 -9.03
N ILE A 95 -7.57 -17.40 -8.61
CA ILE A 95 -7.09 -16.14 -8.05
C ILE A 95 -6.28 -15.41 -9.12
N ARG A 96 -6.82 -14.28 -9.60
CA ARG A 96 -6.18 -13.43 -10.60
C ARG A 96 -5.26 -12.42 -9.92
N GLY A 97 -4.13 -12.11 -10.56
CA GLY A 97 -3.14 -11.19 -10.00
C GLY A 97 -2.59 -11.65 -8.65
N ALA A 98 -2.56 -12.96 -8.42
CA ALA A 98 -2.15 -13.53 -7.15
C ALA A 98 -0.69 -13.19 -6.83
N ALA A 99 -0.48 -12.69 -5.62
CA ALA A 99 0.84 -12.53 -5.01
C ALA A 99 0.93 -13.48 -3.82
N VAL A 100 1.99 -14.29 -3.80
CA VAL A 100 2.25 -15.29 -2.77
C VAL A 100 3.31 -14.76 -1.82
N TYR A 101 3.01 -14.77 -0.53
CA TYR A 101 3.88 -14.26 0.53
C TYR A 101 4.17 -15.33 1.58
N ASN A 102 5.33 -15.18 2.24
CA ASN A 102 5.67 -16.01 3.38
C ASN A 102 4.87 -15.54 4.61
N PRO A 103 4.00 -16.38 5.19
CA PRO A 103 3.15 -16.00 6.31
C PRO A 103 3.92 -15.73 7.60
N ALA A 104 5.17 -16.21 7.73
CA ALA A 104 6.04 -15.85 8.84
C ALA A 104 6.54 -14.40 8.77
N VAL A 105 6.61 -13.82 7.57
CA VAL A 105 7.01 -12.42 7.34
C VAL A 105 5.77 -11.52 7.27
N TYR A 106 4.76 -11.94 6.51
CA TYR A 106 3.50 -11.23 6.32
C TYR A 106 2.31 -12.11 6.74
N PRO A 107 1.95 -12.12 8.04
CA PRO A 107 0.87 -12.96 8.53
C PRO A 107 -0.48 -12.54 7.95
N CYS A 108 -1.42 -13.48 7.80
CA CYS A 108 -2.73 -13.15 7.25
C CYS A 108 -3.51 -12.17 8.13
N GLY A 109 -4.27 -11.30 7.47
CA GLY A 109 -4.99 -10.20 8.12
C GLY A 109 -4.10 -9.01 8.51
N SER A 110 -2.78 -9.05 8.28
CA SER A 110 -1.94 -7.86 8.41
C SER A 110 -2.02 -7.00 7.15
N SER A 111 -1.93 -5.68 7.29
CA SER A 111 -1.81 -4.80 6.14
C SER A 111 -0.54 -5.12 5.35
N LEU A 112 -0.69 -5.40 4.05
CA LEU A 112 0.46 -5.49 3.15
C LEU A 112 0.99 -4.09 2.83
N PRO A 113 2.31 -3.94 2.62
CA PRO A 113 2.85 -2.68 2.15
C PRO A 113 2.36 -2.41 0.71
N ASN A 114 1.49 -1.42 0.54
CA ASN A 114 1.06 -0.95 -0.77
C ASN A 114 2.17 -0.07 -1.36
N PHE A 115 2.95 -0.58 -2.32
CA PHE A 115 3.81 0.26 -3.14
C PHE A 115 3.06 0.57 -4.44
N PRO A 116 2.63 1.83 -4.67
CA PRO A 116 3.55 2.91 -5.03
C PRO A 116 3.12 4.30 -4.48
N GLY A 117 3.67 4.76 -3.34
CA GLY A 117 3.44 6.15 -2.90
C GLY A 117 3.91 6.52 -1.48
N ASP A 118 3.95 5.55 -0.57
CA ASP A 118 4.05 5.86 0.88
C ASP A 118 5.42 6.38 1.34
N ILE A 119 6.46 6.27 0.50
CA ILE A 119 7.76 6.89 0.80
C ILE A 119 7.64 8.44 0.76
N ILE A 120 6.80 9.00 -0.12
CA ILE A 120 6.69 10.46 -0.30
C ILE A 120 5.76 11.08 0.75
N THR A 121 4.69 10.37 1.13
CA THR A 121 3.73 10.85 2.14
C THR A 121 4.31 10.75 3.56
N ASN A 122 5.00 9.65 3.89
CA ASN A 122 5.53 9.43 5.24
C ASN A 122 6.79 10.29 5.53
N THR A 123 7.53 10.69 4.50
CA THR A 123 8.62 11.68 4.64
C THR A 123 8.09 13.12 4.78
N CYS A 124 6.93 13.45 4.22
CA CYS A 124 6.28 14.74 4.48
C CYS A 124 5.83 14.88 5.95
N SER A 125 5.28 13.81 6.54
CA SER A 125 4.80 13.81 7.94
C SER A 125 5.91 13.95 8.98
N SER A 126 7.14 13.52 8.67
CA SER A 126 8.28 13.57 9.61
C SER A 126 9.17 14.81 9.46
N VAL A 127 9.23 15.44 8.27
CA VAL A 127 10.11 16.59 7.99
C VAL A 127 9.38 17.94 8.07
N GLY A 128 8.05 17.97 7.89
CA GLY A 128 7.25 19.20 7.88
C GLY A 128 7.24 19.99 9.20
N ALA A 129 7.44 19.32 10.35
CA ALA A 129 7.38 19.98 11.66
C ALA A 129 8.72 20.55 12.15
N ALA A 130 9.86 20.12 11.59
CA ALA A 130 11.18 20.49 12.14
C ALA A 130 11.71 21.84 11.60
N LEU A 131 11.39 22.19 10.35
CA LEU A 131 11.91 23.38 9.70
C LEU A 131 11.35 24.73 10.21
N PRO A 132 10.05 24.88 10.54
CA PRO A 132 9.54 26.18 11.01
C PRO A 132 9.98 26.51 12.45
N ALA A 133 10.24 25.51 13.29
CA ALA A 133 10.69 25.72 14.67
C ALA A 133 12.12 26.31 14.74
N ALA A 134 13.02 25.87 13.85
CA ALA A 134 14.38 26.40 13.77
C ALA A 134 14.43 27.85 13.24
N ALA A 135 13.56 28.18 12.28
CA ALA A 135 13.49 29.53 11.70
C ALA A 135 13.00 30.58 12.70
N LEU A 136 12.03 30.22 13.55
CA LEU A 136 11.51 31.12 14.59
C LEU A 136 12.50 31.32 15.75
N ALA A 137 13.27 30.29 16.11
CA ALA A 137 14.33 30.41 17.13
C ALA A 137 15.48 31.32 16.64
N GLY A 138 15.87 31.20 15.37
CA GLY A 138 16.90 32.05 14.75
C GLY A 138 16.52 33.53 14.66
N LEU A 139 15.26 33.84 14.38
CA LEU A 139 14.76 35.23 14.37
C LEU A 139 14.67 35.84 15.79
N TRP A 140 14.39 35.04 16.83
CA TRP A 140 14.34 35.55 18.19
C TRP A 140 15.72 35.87 18.77
N LEU A 141 16.74 35.08 18.42
CA LEU A 141 18.12 35.32 18.85
C LEU A 141 18.76 36.54 18.17
N THR A 142 18.37 36.84 16.93
CA THR A 142 18.89 38.01 16.19
C THR A 142 18.19 39.32 16.56
N ARG A 143 16.93 39.26 17.04
CA ARG A 143 16.18 40.45 17.49
C ARG A 143 16.61 40.99 18.85
N ARG A 144 17.27 40.19 19.70
CA ARG A 144 17.68 40.60 21.06
C ARG A 144 19.03 41.31 21.14
N ARG A 145 19.72 41.52 20.01
CA ARG A 145 21.05 42.18 19.93
C ARG A 145 21.06 43.53 19.21
N ARG A 146 19.94 44.25 19.14
CA ARG A 146 19.91 45.67 18.78
C ARG A 146 19.07 46.46 19.77
#